data_AF-A0A291PG22-F1
#
_entry.id   AF-A0A291PG22-F1
#
_cell.length_a   1.000
_cell.length_b   1.000
_cell.length_c   1.000
_cell.angle_alpha   90.00
_cell.angle_beta   90.00
_cell.angle_gamma   90.00
#
_symmetry.space_group_name_H-M   'P 1'
#
loop_
_entity.id
_entity.type
_entity.pdbx_description
1 polymer ?
#
loop_
_entity_poly.entity_id
_entity_poly.type
_entity_poly.pdbx_seq_one_letter_code
_entity_poly.pdbx_strand_id
1 'polypeptide(L)'
;MPRKLADDNAQEKPKRGPGKPFVKGQVANPAGRPKGARSRLCEGFLKALHEDFQKHGVKAIESVRLQKPEVYFNGVVRLFPQQFGLDDETKGGLTVIIKNGDKC
;
A
#
# COMPACT_ATOMS: atom_id res chain seq x y z
N MET A 1 34.02 18.09 -19.02
CA MET A 1 34.35 17.19 -17.88
C MET A 1 33.71 15.83 -18.14
N PRO A 2 34.47 14.73 -18.29
CA PRO A 2 33.87 13.40 -18.42
C PRO A 2 33.38 12.90 -17.05
N ARG A 3 32.15 12.39 -16.97
CA ARG A 3 31.64 11.69 -15.78
C ARG A 3 32.47 10.43 -15.58
N LYS A 4 33.16 10.32 -14.44
CA LYS A 4 33.77 9.06 -14.02
C LYS A 4 32.64 8.05 -13.77
N LEU A 5 32.61 6.99 -14.56
CA LEU A 5 31.81 5.80 -14.27
C LEU A 5 32.37 5.20 -12.98
N ALA A 6 31.52 4.97 -11.99
CA ALA A 6 31.92 4.32 -10.75
C ALA A 6 32.26 2.86 -11.08
N ASP A 7 33.46 2.43 -10.68
CA ASP A 7 33.96 1.07 -10.77
C ASP A 7 32.92 0.04 -10.30
N ASP A 8 32.58 -0.88 -11.20
CA ASP A 8 31.81 -2.09 -10.98
C ASP A 8 32.59 -3.06 -10.08
N ASN A 9 32.62 -2.83 -8.77
CA ASN A 9 33.11 -3.82 -7.82
C ASN A 9 31.97 -4.77 -7.40
N ALA A 10 31.47 -5.55 -8.35
CA ALA A 10 30.66 -6.72 -8.06
C ALA A 10 31.60 -7.90 -7.78
N GLN A 11 32.02 -8.06 -6.53
CA GLN A 11 32.76 -9.24 -6.09
C GLN A 11 31.98 -10.51 -6.49
N GLU A 12 32.53 -11.29 -7.44
CA GLU A 12 31.94 -12.54 -7.87
C GLU A 12 31.79 -13.49 -6.68
N LYS A 13 30.56 -13.85 -6.34
CA LYS A 13 30.28 -14.79 -5.26
C LYS A 13 30.70 -16.20 -5.71
N PRO A 14 31.39 -17.00 -4.88
CA PRO A 14 31.80 -18.34 -5.25
C PRO A 14 30.59 -19.21 -5.59
N LYS A 15 30.65 -19.90 -6.74
CA LYS A 15 29.63 -20.87 -7.18
C LYS A 15 29.55 -21.99 -6.15
N ARG A 16 28.43 -22.09 -5.44
CA ARG A 16 28.20 -23.14 -4.45
C ARG A 16 27.98 -24.45 -5.22
N GLY A 17 28.84 -25.45 -4.99
CA GLY A 17 28.69 -26.79 -5.55
C GLY A 17 27.37 -27.46 -5.12
N PRO A 18 27.07 -28.66 -5.64
CA PRO A 18 25.87 -29.39 -5.25
C PRO A 18 25.86 -29.58 -3.73
N GLY A 19 24.86 -28.98 -3.06
CA GLY A 19 24.74 -29.02 -1.61
C GLY A 19 24.54 -30.43 -1.08
N LYS A 20 24.79 -30.64 0.22
CA LYS A 20 24.48 -31.92 0.88
C LYS A 20 22.95 -32.17 0.81
N PRO A 21 22.51 -33.41 0.53
CA PRO A 21 21.11 -33.77 0.57
C PRO A 21 20.48 -33.47 1.93
N PHE A 22 19.21 -33.04 1.93
CA PHE A 22 18.46 -32.84 3.17
C PHE A 22 18.21 -34.17 3.87
N VAL A 23 18.45 -34.21 5.19
CA VAL A 23 18.19 -35.39 6.01
C VAL A 23 16.68 -35.50 6.25
N LYS A 24 16.11 -36.71 6.05
CA LYS A 24 14.69 -36.97 6.26
C LYS A 24 14.32 -36.66 7.72
N GLY A 25 13.39 -35.73 7.92
CA GLY A 25 12.94 -35.27 9.25
C GLY A 25 13.68 -34.04 9.80
N GLN A 26 14.70 -33.53 9.12
CA GLN A 26 15.42 -32.32 9.53
C GLN A 26 14.91 -31.09 8.79
N VAL A 27 14.49 -30.07 9.53
CA VAL A 27 14.15 -28.76 8.95
C VAL A 27 15.46 -28.05 8.57
N ALA A 28 15.67 -27.82 7.28
CA ALA A 28 16.89 -27.19 6.75
C ALA A 28 17.08 -25.73 7.19
N ASN A 29 16.00 -25.05 7.54
CA ASN A 29 15.99 -23.70 8.10
C ASN A 29 15.06 -23.65 9.32
N PRO A 30 15.53 -24.04 10.52
CA PRO A 30 14.71 -24.07 11.72
C PRO A 30 14.29 -22.66 12.20
N ALA A 31 14.98 -21.61 11.75
CA ALA A 31 14.63 -20.21 12.05
C ALA A 31 13.55 -19.64 11.11
N GLY A 32 13.19 -20.35 10.04
CA GLY A 32 12.20 -19.91 9.05
C GLY A 32 12.63 -18.62 8.31
N ARG A 33 11.65 -17.98 7.65
CA ARG A 33 11.86 -16.63 7.09
C ARG A 33 12.11 -15.66 8.25
N PRO A 34 13.17 -14.83 8.22
CA PRO A 34 13.39 -13.84 9.27
C PRO A 34 12.13 -12.96 9.42
N LYS A 35 11.55 -13.00 10.61
CA LYS A 35 10.26 -12.39 10.90
C LYS A 35 10.40 -10.87 10.74
N GLY A 36 9.70 -10.32 9.75
CA GLY A 36 9.26 -8.93 9.82
C GLY A 36 10.08 -7.87 9.08
N ALA A 37 10.91 -8.16 8.08
CA ALA A 37 11.43 -7.04 7.26
C ALA A 37 10.30 -6.24 6.59
N ARG A 38 9.32 -6.94 6.00
CA ARG A 38 8.10 -6.31 5.45
C ARG A 38 7.19 -5.78 6.54
N SER A 39 6.95 -6.56 7.60
CA SER A 39 6.06 -6.16 8.70
C SER A 39 6.56 -4.91 9.42
N ARG A 40 7.87 -4.85 9.75
CA ARG A 40 8.49 -3.68 10.38
C ARG A 40 8.43 -2.44 9.50
N LEU A 41 8.61 -2.59 8.19
CA LEU A 41 8.45 -1.48 7.25
C LEU A 41 7.01 -0.95 7.27
N CYS A 42 6.01 -1.84 7.21
CA CYS A 42 4.61 -1.47 7.26
C CYS A 42 4.24 -0.80 8.59
N GLU A 43 4.66 -1.37 9.73
CA GLU A 43 4.42 -0.81 11.06
C GLU A 43 5.05 0.57 11.22
N GLY A 44 6.32 0.72 10.83
CA GLY A 44 7.02 2.01 10.88
C GLY A 44 6.36 3.07 9.98
N PHE A 45 5.93 2.67 8.78
CA PHE A 45 5.23 3.56 7.85
C PHE A 45 3.88 4.03 8.41
N LEU A 46 3.07 3.11 8.96
CA LEU A 46 1.78 3.46 9.57
C LEU A 46 1.97 4.38 10.78
N LYS A 47 3.00 4.14 11.60
CA LYS A 47 3.33 5.01 12.73
C LYS A 47 3.69 6.42 12.26
N ALA A 48 4.56 6.55 11.27
CA ALA A 48 4.95 7.84 10.72
C ALA A 48 3.74 8.59 10.12
N LEU A 49 2.87 7.90 9.36
CA LEU A 49 1.65 8.48 8.83
C LEU A 49 0.68 8.93 9.93
N HIS A 50 0.54 8.15 10.99
CA HIS A 50 -0.31 8.53 12.12
C HIS A 50 0.23 9.79 12.80
N GLU A 51 1.53 9.86 13.08
CA GLU A 51 2.16 11.04 13.68
C GLU A 51 2.03 12.30 12.80
N ASP A 52 2.16 12.15 11.48
CA ASP A 52 1.94 13.23 10.52
C ASP A 52 0.48 13.69 10.52
N PHE A 53 -0.46 12.74 10.51
CA PHE A 53 -1.89 13.04 10.54
C PHE A 53 -2.32 13.73 11.84
N GLN A 54 -1.75 13.37 12.99
CA GLN A 54 -2.02 14.06 14.26
C GLN A 54 -1.60 15.53 14.23
N LYS A 55 -0.52 15.87 13.51
CA LYS A 55 0.02 17.23 13.43
C LYS A 55 -0.60 18.06 12.31
N HIS A 56 -0.89 17.45 11.17
CA HIS A 56 -1.25 18.14 9.93
C HIS A 56 -2.58 17.68 9.31
N GLY A 57 -3.19 16.61 9.81
CA GLY A 57 -4.36 15.97 9.22
C GLY A 57 -5.58 16.90 9.13
N VAL A 58 -5.85 17.70 10.16
CA VAL A 58 -6.99 18.65 10.16
C VAL A 58 -6.84 19.69 9.04
N LYS A 59 -5.65 20.30 8.93
CA LYS A 59 -5.35 21.27 7.87
C LYS A 59 -5.40 20.65 6.48
N ALA A 60 -4.96 19.38 6.35
CA ALA A 60 -5.05 18.64 5.10
C ALA A 60 -6.51 18.37 4.70
N ILE A 61 -7.38 18.04 5.66
CA ILE A 61 -8.81 17.86 5.40
C ILE A 61 -9.46 19.18 4.96
N GLU A 62 -9.15 20.28 5.64
CA GLU A 62 -9.65 21.60 5.29
C GLU A 62 -9.20 22.02 3.88
N SER A 63 -7.91 21.82 3.55
CA SER A 63 -7.38 22.18 2.24
C SER A 63 -8.02 21.36 1.12
N VAL A 64 -8.23 20.05 1.31
CA VAL A 64 -8.93 19.20 0.33
C VAL A 64 -10.38 19.62 0.19
N ARG A 65 -11.07 19.96 1.29
CA ARG A 65 -12.45 20.46 1.24
C ARG A 65 -12.58 21.74 0.42
N LEU A 66 -11.62 22.66 0.55
CA LEU A 66 -11.62 23.94 -0.17
C LEU A 66 -11.18 23.81 -1.63
N GLN A 67 -10.13 23.03 -1.91
CA GLN A 67 -9.56 22.94 -3.25
C GLN A 67 -10.27 21.91 -4.14
N LYS A 68 -10.71 20.78 -3.58
CA LYS A 68 -11.30 19.64 -4.29
C LYS A 68 -12.45 19.02 -3.48
N PRO A 69 -13.60 19.72 -3.37
CA PRO A 69 -14.73 19.26 -2.57
C PRO A 69 -15.28 17.90 -3.02
N GLU A 70 -15.21 17.59 -4.31
CA GLU A 70 -15.57 16.29 -4.89
C GLU A 70 -14.77 15.12 -4.30
N VAL A 71 -13.45 15.28 -4.13
CA VAL A 71 -12.57 14.25 -3.55
C VAL A 71 -12.84 14.12 -2.06
N TYR A 72 -13.05 15.24 -1.37
CA TYR A 72 -13.41 15.25 0.04
C TYR A 72 -14.72 14.49 0.29
N PHE A 73 -15.78 14.79 -0.45
CA PHE A 73 -17.08 14.14 -0.31
C PHE A 73 -17.01 12.65 -0.64
N ASN A 74 -16.35 12.27 -1.75
CA ASN A 74 -16.13 10.86 -2.09
C ASN A 74 -15.31 10.11 -1.02
N GLY A 75 -14.33 10.78 -0.40
CA GLY A 75 -13.56 10.23 0.71
C GLY A 75 -14.45 9.95 1.93
N VAL A 76 -15.33 10.90 2.29
CA VAL A 76 -16.29 10.75 3.39
C VAL A 76 -17.29 9.63 3.10
N VAL A 77 -17.82 9.53 1.88
CA VAL A 77 -18.75 8.45 1.48
C VAL A 77 -18.10 7.07 1.63
N ARG A 78 -16.80 6.93 1.33
CA ARG A 78 -16.06 5.66 1.47
C ARG A 78 -15.78 5.24 2.91
N LEU A 79 -15.89 6.15 3.89
CA LEU A 79 -15.77 5.80 5.30
C LEU A 79 -17.00 5.01 5.78
N PHE A 80 -18.15 5.19 5.15
CA PHE A 80 -19.32 4.41 5.46
C PHE A 80 -19.16 3.00 4.87
N PRO A 81 -19.45 1.93 5.65
CA PRO A 81 -19.45 0.58 5.12
C PRO A 81 -20.44 0.49 3.96
N GLN A 82 -20.00 -0.05 2.82
CA GLN A 82 -20.83 -0.25 1.62
C GLN A 82 -22.04 -1.18 1.84
N GLN A 83 -22.04 -1.89 2.96
CA GLN A 83 -22.95 -3.00 3.23
C GLN A 83 -23.90 -2.59 4.36
N PHE A 84 -24.78 -1.63 4.06
CA PHE A 84 -26.11 -1.76 4.63
C PHE A 84 -26.71 -2.97 3.92
N GLY A 85 -26.92 -4.07 4.66
CA GLY A 85 -27.65 -5.23 4.16
C GLY A 85 -29.05 -4.78 3.75
N LEU A 86 -29.18 -4.41 2.48
CA LEU A 86 -30.44 -4.34 1.78
C LEU A 86 -30.46 -5.60 0.93
N ASP A 87 -31.44 -6.45 1.21
CA ASP A 87 -31.64 -7.75 0.56
C ASP A 87 -31.49 -7.64 -0.96
N ASP A 88 -30.95 -8.70 -1.56
CA ASP A 88 -30.28 -8.81 -2.87
C ASP A 88 -31.02 -8.31 -4.15
N GLU A 89 -32.11 -7.55 -4.05
CA GLU A 89 -32.94 -7.09 -5.17
C GLU A 89 -32.47 -5.77 -5.82
N THR A 90 -31.63 -4.95 -5.15
CA THR A 90 -31.19 -3.63 -5.68
C THR A 90 -29.70 -3.54 -6.03
N LYS A 91 -29.14 -4.56 -6.68
CA LYS A 91 -27.73 -4.58 -7.17
C LYS A 91 -27.42 -3.60 -8.33
N GLY A 92 -28.24 -2.56 -8.54
CA GLY A 92 -28.07 -1.60 -9.63
C GLY A 92 -28.06 -0.11 -9.24
N GLY A 93 -28.07 0.24 -7.96
CA GLY A 93 -28.60 1.54 -7.52
C GLY A 93 -27.67 2.75 -7.42
N LEU A 94 -26.34 2.64 -7.52
CA LEU A 94 -25.45 3.77 -7.15
C LEU A 94 -24.38 4.16 -8.17
N THR A 95 -24.36 3.56 -9.37
CA THR A 95 -23.31 3.83 -10.38
C THR A 95 -23.74 4.81 -11.49
N VAL A 96 -24.98 5.32 -11.51
CA VAL A 96 -25.48 6.08 -12.69
C VAL A 96 -26.30 7.33 -12.32
N ILE A 97 -25.71 8.33 -11.67
CA ILE A 97 -26.26 9.71 -11.77
C ILE A 97 -25.13 10.78 -11.83
N ILE A 98 -24.00 10.43 -12.45
CA ILE A 98 -22.99 11.43 -12.85
C ILE A 98 -22.53 11.10 -14.27
N LYS A 99 -23.44 11.19 -15.23
CA LYS A 99 -23.07 11.40 -16.64
C LYS A 99 -23.93 12.53 -17.18
N ASN A 100 -23.32 13.71 -17.15
CA ASN A 100 -23.44 14.79 -18.12
C ASN A 100 -24.81 15.49 -18.19
N GLY A 101 -24.90 16.62 -17.49
CA GLY A 101 -25.44 17.79 -18.16
C GLY A 101 -24.46 18.16 -19.28
N ASP A 102 -24.89 18.03 -20.54
CA ASP A 102 -24.36 18.78 -21.67
C ASP A 102 -25.11 18.43 -22.97
N LYS A 103 -25.79 19.46 -23.50
CA LYS A 103 -26.02 19.78 -24.92
C LYS A 103 -27.32 19.29 -25.56
N CYS A 104 -28.20 20.28 -25.77
CA CYS A 104 -29.18 20.49 -26.84
C CYS A 104 -30.17 19.39 -27.17
#